data_AF-A0A0N4TYY6-F1
#
_entry.id   AF-A0A0N4TYY6-F1
#
_cell.length_a   1.000
_cell.length_b   1.000
_cell.length_c   1.000
_cell.angle_alpha   90.00
_cell.angle_beta   90.00
_cell.angle_gamma   90.00
#
_symmetry.space_group_name_H-M   'P 1'
#
loop_
_entity.id
_entity.type
_entity.pdbx_description
1 polymer ?
#
loop_
_entity_poly.entity_id
_entity_poly.type
_entity_poly.pdbx_seq_one_letter_code
_entity_poly.pdbx_strand_id
1 'polypeptide(L)'
;IRFILKKSANIRHFSCDRWLGRPGFLIVGLDIAHPSYSMVPNKDRNSVLSVVGYSANIKKHPLDFIGGYRFAKAQMEELMDDAIQQIFSDLLRYFNANRGMPPTHLFVIRDGISVGQYKYVMNTEVEQIKHACQLVGGRNYRPHITFIVLTKMHNLRIYKKNIHKQERAAQQNIKPGTVIDKHVVNPVLSEFYLNSHSTFQGTAKTPRYTLLFDTSKMEADEMQGIVHALAYNFQIVNMAISLPSPVVIASRMAKRGRCNYVAMFGDGSESSDNGKNNEKDAVELNKQLSYINKPLEVVRFNA
;
A
#
# COMPACT_ATOMS: atom_id res chain seq x y z
N ILE A 1 24.54 -4.47 7.00
CA ILE A 1 23.71 -5.21 6.03
C ILE A 1 23.43 -6.57 6.63
N ARG A 2 22.20 -6.82 7.06
CA ARG A 2 21.78 -8.12 7.58
C ARG A 2 21.08 -8.85 6.43
N PHE A 3 21.55 -10.05 6.10
CA PHE A 3 20.75 -10.93 5.25
C PHE A 3 19.61 -11.46 6.11
N ILE A 4 18.36 -11.42 5.63
CA ILE A 4 17.21 -12.00 6.36
C ILE A 4 17.44 -13.48 6.70
N LEU A 5 18.35 -14.16 5.99
CA LEU A 5 18.88 -15.44 6.43
C LEU A 5 20.08 -15.23 7.36
N LYS A 6 19.79 -14.82 8.59
CA LYS A 6 20.66 -15.15 9.73
C LYS A 6 20.83 -16.68 9.69
N LYS A 7 22.02 -17.19 9.37
CA LYS A 7 22.54 -18.43 9.97
C LYS A 7 22.77 -18.17 11.47
N SER A 8 21.73 -17.71 12.17
CA SER A 8 21.70 -17.71 13.61
C SER A 8 21.16 -19.07 13.97
N ALA A 9 21.98 -19.87 14.65
CA ALA A 9 21.67 -21.23 15.07
C ALA A 9 20.43 -21.35 15.99
N ASN A 10 19.62 -20.30 16.14
CA ASN A 10 18.41 -20.25 16.95
C ASN A 10 17.23 -19.48 16.33
N ILE A 11 17.29 -19.01 15.07
CA ILE A 11 16.06 -18.66 14.35
C ILE A 11 15.51 -19.98 13.81
N ARG A 12 14.75 -20.68 14.67
CA ARG A 12 13.85 -21.75 14.22
C ARG A 12 13.12 -21.24 12.98
N HIS A 13 12.93 -22.09 11.98
CA HIS A 13 12.05 -21.82 10.84
C HIS A 13 10.68 -21.30 11.33
N PHE A 14 10.56 -19.99 11.58
CA PHE A 14 9.31 -19.33 11.89
C PHE A 14 8.60 -19.25 10.55
N SER A 15 7.68 -20.20 10.31
CA SER A 15 6.96 -20.28 9.04
C SER A 15 6.30 -18.93 8.75
N CYS A 16 6.41 -18.45 7.51
CA CYS A 16 5.64 -17.31 6.99
C CYS A 16 4.14 -17.45 7.29
N ASP A 17 3.64 -18.68 7.39
CA ASP A 17 2.26 -18.99 7.76
C ASP A 17 1.91 -18.49 9.16
N ARG A 18 2.88 -18.50 10.09
CA ARG A 18 2.69 -17.96 11.44
C ARG A 18 2.58 -16.44 11.44
N TRP A 19 3.14 -15.74 10.45
CA TRP A 19 3.01 -14.28 10.35
C TRP A 19 1.73 -13.88 9.61
N LEU A 20 1.52 -14.45 8.43
CA LEU A 20 0.42 -14.05 7.54
C LEU A 20 -0.91 -14.76 7.85
N GLY A 21 -0.85 -15.96 8.44
CA GLY A 21 -2.01 -16.79 8.77
C GLY A 21 -2.60 -16.55 10.15
N ARG A 22 -2.16 -15.50 10.87
CA ARG A 22 -2.66 -15.18 12.22
C ARG A 22 -4.15 -14.86 12.18
N PRO A 23 -4.97 -15.47 13.05
CA PRO A 23 -6.36 -15.05 13.24
C PRO A 23 -6.43 -13.56 13.58
N GLY A 24 -7.40 -12.86 13.00
CA GLY A 24 -7.58 -11.42 13.25
C GLY A 24 -6.54 -10.48 12.62
N PHE A 25 -5.62 -10.98 11.78
CA PHE A 25 -4.60 -10.15 11.13
C PHE A 25 -5.07 -9.63 9.76
N LEU A 26 -5.50 -8.37 9.73
CA LEU A 26 -5.94 -7.66 8.54
C LEU A 26 -4.77 -6.90 7.92
N ILE A 27 -4.32 -7.32 6.75
CA ILE A 27 -3.25 -6.68 5.98
C ILE A 27 -3.89 -5.82 4.91
N VAL A 28 -3.50 -4.54 4.83
CA VAL A 28 -4.04 -3.58 3.87
C VAL A 28 -2.91 -2.88 3.12
N GLY A 29 -2.94 -2.89 1.79
CA GLY A 29 -2.11 -2.05 0.94
C GLY A 29 -2.91 -0.84 0.45
N LEU A 30 -2.27 0.32 0.39
CA LEU A 30 -2.87 1.58 -0.08
C LEU A 30 -1.94 2.29 -1.05
N ASP A 31 -2.51 2.82 -2.13
CA ASP A 31 -1.83 3.73 -3.05
C ASP A 31 -2.81 4.82 -3.51
N ILE A 32 -2.31 6.02 -3.82
CA ILE A 32 -3.14 7.13 -4.29
C ILE A 32 -2.62 7.61 -5.63
N ALA A 33 -3.48 7.56 -6.64
CA ALA A 33 -3.23 8.16 -7.94
C ALA A 33 -3.84 9.56 -7.98
N HIS A 34 -2.98 10.58 -7.86
CA HIS A 34 -3.34 11.97 -8.09
C HIS A 34 -3.46 12.27 -9.60
N PRO A 35 -4.28 13.26 -9.99
CA PRO A 35 -4.26 13.75 -11.36
C PRO A 35 -2.89 14.32 -11.73
N SER A 36 -2.56 14.28 -13.03
CA SER A 36 -1.34 14.90 -13.53
C SER A 36 -1.49 16.42 -13.47
N TYR A 37 -1.08 17.04 -12.37
CA TYR A 37 -1.27 18.48 -12.13
C TYR A 37 -0.58 19.37 -13.17
N SER A 38 0.43 18.87 -13.88
CA SER A 38 1.05 19.57 -15.01
C SER A 38 0.13 19.66 -16.24
N MET A 39 -0.83 18.76 -16.37
CA MET A 39 -1.81 18.71 -17.46
C MET A 39 -3.16 19.32 -17.08
N VAL A 40 -3.36 19.69 -15.80
CA VAL A 40 -4.60 20.32 -15.31
C VAL A 40 -4.36 21.81 -15.05
N PRO A 41 -5.15 22.72 -15.66
CA PRO A 41 -5.08 24.14 -15.38
C PRO A 41 -5.19 24.43 -13.87
N ASN A 42 -4.42 25.40 -13.35
CA ASN A 42 -4.37 25.70 -11.91
C ASN A 42 -5.75 25.87 -11.26
N LYS A 43 -6.69 26.52 -11.97
CA LYS A 43 -8.07 26.76 -11.51
C LYS A 43 -8.88 25.47 -11.30
N ASP A 44 -8.51 24.37 -11.99
CA ASP A 44 -9.25 23.11 -12.02
C ASP A 44 -8.55 22.01 -11.21
N ARG A 45 -7.39 22.28 -10.61
CA ARG A 45 -6.62 21.26 -9.86
C ARG A 45 -7.39 20.70 -8.66
N ASN A 46 -8.26 21.51 -8.06
CA ASN A 46 -9.08 21.09 -6.92
C ASN A 46 -10.41 20.45 -7.35
N SER A 47 -10.79 20.52 -8.63
CA SER A 47 -12.02 19.90 -9.15
C SER A 47 -11.79 18.48 -9.68
N VAL A 48 -10.54 18.09 -9.92
CA VAL A 48 -10.19 16.73 -10.36
C VAL A 48 -9.93 15.85 -9.15
N LEU A 49 -10.73 14.79 -9.02
CA LEU A 49 -10.62 13.82 -7.94
C LEU A 49 -9.35 12.98 -8.06
N SER A 50 -8.77 12.67 -6.91
CA SER A 50 -7.75 11.63 -6.77
C SER A 50 -8.41 10.27 -6.61
N VAL A 51 -7.63 9.21 -6.82
CA VAL A 51 -8.12 7.83 -6.72
C VAL A 51 -7.32 7.09 -5.67
N VAL A 52 -7.99 6.69 -4.58
CA VAL A 52 -7.42 5.83 -3.54
C VAL A 52 -7.64 4.38 -3.95
N GLY A 53 -6.57 3.68 -4.31
CA GLY A 53 -6.56 2.24 -4.51
C GLY A 53 -6.23 1.52 -3.21
N TYR A 54 -6.90 0.39 -2.98
CA TYR A 54 -6.64 -0.44 -1.81
C TYR A 54 -6.58 -1.93 -2.17
N SER A 55 -5.95 -2.71 -1.31
CA SER A 55 -6.01 -4.16 -1.33
C SER A 55 -5.98 -4.73 0.07
N ALA A 56 -6.76 -5.79 0.34
CA ALA A 56 -6.82 -6.39 1.66
C ALA A 56 -7.14 -7.89 1.64
N ASN A 57 -6.71 -8.61 2.68
CA ASN A 57 -6.89 -10.06 2.85
C ASN A 57 -8.24 -10.45 3.53
N ILE A 58 -9.34 -9.85 3.06
CA ILE A 58 -10.66 -9.97 3.71
C ILE A 58 -11.47 -11.21 3.31
N LYS A 59 -11.00 -12.03 2.36
CA LYS A 59 -11.63 -13.32 2.00
C LYS A 59 -11.46 -14.35 3.11
N LYS A 60 -12.05 -15.55 2.99
CA LYS A 60 -11.90 -16.63 3.99
C LYS A 60 -10.47 -17.16 4.16
N HIS A 61 -9.61 -17.05 3.14
CA HIS A 61 -8.22 -17.50 3.21
C HIS A 61 -7.27 -16.31 3.46
N PRO A 62 -6.34 -16.37 4.44
CA PRO A 62 -5.49 -15.22 4.86
C PRO A 62 -4.54 -14.69 3.79
N LEU A 63 -4.25 -15.48 2.76
CA LEU A 63 -3.40 -15.08 1.65
C LEU A 63 -4.18 -14.57 0.43
N ASP A 64 -5.52 -14.57 0.51
CA ASP A 64 -6.38 -14.11 -0.59
C ASP A 64 -6.66 -12.62 -0.48
N PHE A 65 -5.86 -11.85 -1.22
CA PHE A 65 -6.05 -10.41 -1.35
C PHE A 65 -7.04 -10.07 -2.45
N ILE A 66 -7.99 -9.19 -2.12
CA ILE A 66 -8.84 -8.50 -3.09
C ILE A 66 -8.41 -7.04 -3.20
N GLY A 67 -8.92 -6.31 -4.18
CA GLY A 67 -8.62 -4.89 -4.37
C GLY A 67 -9.81 -4.11 -4.87
N GLY A 68 -9.79 -2.82 -4.60
CA GLY A 68 -10.80 -1.87 -5.02
C GLY A 68 -10.21 -0.47 -5.13
N TYR A 69 -11.00 0.48 -5.61
CA TYR A 69 -10.62 1.89 -5.58
C TYR A 69 -11.80 2.76 -5.17
N ARG A 70 -11.49 3.97 -4.70
CA ARG A 70 -12.44 5.00 -4.35
C ARG A 70 -11.96 6.35 -4.88
N PHE A 71 -12.85 7.13 -5.48
CA PHE A 71 -12.60 8.53 -5.80
C PHE A 71 -12.67 9.38 -4.54
N ALA A 72 -11.72 10.28 -4.40
CA ALA A 72 -11.57 11.14 -3.23
C ALA A 72 -11.19 12.56 -3.64
N LYS A 73 -11.69 13.54 -2.89
CA LYS A 73 -11.26 14.94 -2.98
C LYS A 73 -9.87 15.06 -2.37
N ALA A 74 -8.97 15.71 -3.10
CA ALA A 74 -7.62 15.98 -2.62
C ALA A 74 -7.24 17.40 -2.96
N GLN A 75 -6.48 18.02 -2.05
CA GLN A 75 -5.78 19.26 -2.32
C GLN A 75 -4.30 18.92 -2.45
N MET A 76 -3.76 19.09 -3.66
CA MET A 76 -2.44 18.56 -4.00
C MET A 76 -2.39 17.05 -3.68
N GLU A 77 -1.45 16.60 -2.85
CA GLU A 77 -1.28 15.18 -2.54
C GLU A 77 -1.96 14.74 -1.23
N GLU A 78 -2.76 15.61 -0.62
CA GLU A 78 -3.46 15.35 0.65
C GLU A 78 -4.96 15.17 0.41
N LEU A 79 -5.53 14.06 0.89
CA LEU A 79 -6.98 13.83 0.87
C LEU A 79 -7.69 14.75 1.85
N MET A 80 -8.79 15.34 1.40
CA MET A 80 -9.59 16.32 2.13
C MET A 80 -10.93 15.74 2.62
N ASP A 81 -11.25 14.50 2.25
CA ASP A 81 -12.46 13.80 2.64
C ASP A 81 -12.17 12.58 3.53
N ASP A 82 -13.21 11.82 3.86
CA ASP A 82 -13.17 10.65 4.72
C ASP A 82 -12.97 9.33 3.94
N ALA A 83 -12.38 9.37 2.74
CA ALA A 83 -12.24 8.20 1.88
C ALA A 83 -11.51 7.03 2.56
N ILE A 84 -10.47 7.30 3.35
CA ILE A 84 -9.74 6.25 4.11
C ILE A 84 -10.65 5.66 5.18
N GLN A 85 -11.39 6.50 5.91
CA GLN A 85 -12.35 6.02 6.92
C GLN A 85 -13.40 5.10 6.29
N GLN A 86 -13.95 5.48 5.13
CA GLN A 86 -14.96 4.68 4.43
C GLN A 86 -14.39 3.34 3.96
N ILE A 87 -13.21 3.34 3.30
CA ILE A 87 -12.53 2.11 2.88
C ILE A 87 -12.31 1.17 4.08
N PHE A 88 -11.75 1.67 5.19
CA PHE A 88 -11.51 0.82 6.35
C PHE A 88 -12.80 0.34 7.02
N SER A 89 -13.86 1.15 7.03
CA SER A 89 -15.16 0.71 7.56
C SER A 89 -15.70 -0.49 6.78
N ASP A 90 -15.60 -0.46 5.46
CA ASP A 90 -16.04 -1.56 4.60
C ASP A 90 -15.14 -2.80 4.78
N LEU A 91 -13.81 -2.61 4.77
CA LEU A 91 -12.87 -3.71 5.01
C LEU A 91 -13.08 -4.41 6.35
N LEU A 92 -13.35 -3.65 7.43
CA LEU A 92 -13.65 -4.21 8.76
C LEU A 92 -14.93 -5.04 8.75
N ARG A 93 -16.00 -4.55 8.10
CA ARG A 93 -17.27 -5.29 7.97
C ARG A 93 -17.08 -6.57 7.18
N TYR A 94 -16.39 -6.52 6.04
CA TYR A 94 -16.12 -7.69 5.21
C TYR A 94 -15.23 -8.71 5.90
N PHE A 95 -14.19 -8.26 6.60
CA PHE A 95 -13.34 -9.16 7.36
C PHE A 95 -14.18 -9.90 8.41
N ASN A 96 -15.00 -9.19 9.19
CA ASN A 96 -15.85 -9.82 10.20
C ASN A 96 -16.86 -10.79 9.58
N ALA A 97 -17.53 -10.41 8.49
CA ALA A 97 -18.48 -11.26 7.79
C ALA A 97 -17.85 -12.55 7.23
N ASN A 98 -16.65 -12.46 6.66
CA ASN A 98 -15.98 -13.60 6.02
C ASN A 98 -15.16 -14.46 6.99
N ARG A 99 -14.71 -13.90 8.12
CA ARG A 99 -13.88 -14.59 9.13
C ARG A 99 -14.63 -14.99 10.38
N GLY A 100 -15.84 -14.47 10.58
CA GLY A 100 -16.62 -14.67 11.80
C GLY A 100 -16.03 -13.97 13.03
N MET A 101 -15.02 -13.11 12.86
CA MET A 101 -14.43 -12.33 13.94
C MET A 101 -13.87 -10.99 13.43
N PRO A 102 -13.94 -9.92 14.23
CA PRO A 102 -13.31 -8.65 13.89
C PRO A 102 -11.78 -8.77 13.93
N PRO A 103 -11.05 -8.01 13.11
CA PRO A 103 -9.59 -8.05 13.14
C PRO A 103 -9.05 -7.50 14.44
N THR A 104 -8.06 -8.16 15.03
CA THR A 104 -7.38 -7.70 16.24
C THR A 104 -6.16 -6.84 15.92
N HIS A 105 -5.68 -6.88 14.67
CA HIS A 105 -4.50 -6.15 14.23
C HIS A 105 -4.61 -5.76 12.75
N LEU A 106 -4.44 -4.46 12.48
CA LEU A 106 -4.41 -3.85 11.15
C LEU A 106 -2.94 -3.56 10.78
N PHE A 107 -2.42 -4.26 9.77
CA PHE A 107 -1.09 -4.04 9.22
C PHE A 107 -1.21 -3.31 7.88
N VAL A 108 -0.94 -2.00 7.89
CA VAL A 108 -1.20 -1.10 6.77
C VAL A 108 0.12 -0.72 6.09
N ILE A 109 0.17 -0.86 4.76
CA ILE A 109 1.32 -0.45 3.94
C ILE A 109 0.85 0.60 2.93
N ARG A 110 1.35 1.82 3.07
CA ARG A 110 0.98 2.99 2.25
C ARG A 110 2.14 3.39 1.31
N ASP A 111 1.95 3.32 -0.01
CA ASP A 111 2.96 3.71 -1.01
C ASP A 111 2.85 5.18 -1.44
N GLY A 112 3.85 5.76 -2.09
CA GLY A 112 3.72 7.09 -2.71
C GLY A 112 3.65 8.27 -1.73
N ILE A 113 4.10 8.10 -0.49
CA ILE A 113 4.19 9.18 0.50
C ILE A 113 5.64 9.69 0.59
N SER A 114 5.79 11.01 0.47
CA SER A 114 7.05 11.71 0.74
C SER A 114 7.24 11.97 2.24
N VAL A 115 8.49 12.22 2.66
CA VAL A 115 8.80 12.50 4.08
C VAL A 115 8.07 13.74 4.60
N GLY A 116 7.85 14.74 3.74
CA GLY A 116 7.13 15.97 4.10
C GLY A 116 5.67 15.74 4.50
N GLN A 117 5.07 14.65 4.05
CA GLN A 117 3.66 14.31 4.30
C GLN A 117 3.46 13.41 5.51
N TYR A 118 4.51 13.00 6.22
CA TYR A 118 4.38 12.08 7.36
C TYR A 118 3.44 12.64 8.44
N LYS A 119 3.51 13.96 8.69
CA LYS A 119 2.61 14.62 9.65
C LYS A 119 1.15 14.55 9.21
N TYR A 120 0.87 14.78 7.93
CA TYR A 120 -0.47 14.63 7.36
C TYR A 120 -0.98 13.19 7.53
N VAL A 121 -0.18 12.19 7.14
CA VAL A 121 -0.57 10.78 7.25
C VAL A 121 -0.92 10.39 8.69
N MET A 122 -0.12 10.81 9.66
CA MET A 122 -0.39 10.53 11.08
C MET A 122 -1.63 11.25 11.61
N ASN A 123 -1.82 12.53 11.26
CA ASN A 123 -2.91 13.34 11.81
C ASN A 123 -4.24 13.14 11.08
N THR A 124 -4.21 12.58 9.87
CA THR A 124 -5.39 12.44 9.01
C THR A 124 -5.66 10.98 8.66
N GLU A 125 -4.80 10.31 7.90
CA GLU A 125 -5.07 8.94 7.44
C GLU A 125 -5.16 7.95 8.61
N VAL A 126 -4.23 8.01 9.57
CA VAL A 126 -4.24 7.12 10.75
C VAL A 126 -5.43 7.41 11.66
N GLU A 127 -5.79 8.68 11.85
CA GLU A 127 -6.99 9.04 12.63
C GLU A 127 -8.28 8.58 11.95
N GLN A 128 -8.38 8.66 10.62
CA GLN A 128 -9.50 8.10 9.86
C GLN A 128 -9.61 6.57 10.04
N ILE A 129 -8.49 5.84 10.08
CA ILE A 129 -8.48 4.40 10.37
C ILE A 129 -8.99 4.13 11.78
N LYS A 130 -8.54 4.91 12.79
CA LYS A 130 -9.01 4.79 14.16
C LYS A 130 -10.52 5.05 14.24
N HIS A 131 -11.01 6.09 13.57
CA HIS A 131 -12.44 6.42 13.50
C HIS A 131 -13.26 5.30 12.86
N ALA A 132 -12.79 4.73 11.75
CA ALA A 132 -13.44 3.58 11.11
C ALA A 132 -13.57 2.38 12.06
N CYS A 133 -12.54 2.11 12.86
CA CYS A 133 -12.60 1.09 13.90
C CYS A 133 -13.74 1.39 14.89
N GLN A 134 -13.80 2.60 15.46
CA GLN A 134 -14.84 2.91 16.46
C GLN A 134 -16.25 2.93 15.86
N LEU A 135 -16.37 3.32 14.59
CA LEU A 135 -17.64 3.34 13.86
C LEU A 135 -18.20 1.93 13.63
N VAL A 136 -17.34 0.96 13.31
CA VAL A 136 -17.78 -0.42 13.02
C VAL A 136 -17.86 -1.28 14.28
N GLY A 137 -16.88 -1.20 15.17
CA GLY A 137 -16.78 -2.06 16.36
C GLY A 137 -17.25 -1.41 17.67
N GLY A 138 -17.68 -0.14 17.62
CA GLY A 138 -18.09 0.62 18.79
C GLY A 138 -16.93 1.35 19.50
N ARG A 139 -17.27 2.20 20.48
CA ARG A 139 -16.32 3.11 21.15
C ARG A 139 -15.11 2.40 21.76
N ASN A 140 -15.24 1.14 22.18
CA ASN A 140 -14.17 0.39 22.86
C ASN A 140 -13.33 -0.48 21.90
N TYR A 141 -13.71 -0.60 20.63
CA TYR A 141 -12.97 -1.41 19.68
C TYR A 141 -11.71 -0.66 19.22
N ARG A 142 -10.55 -1.15 19.67
CA ARG A 142 -9.23 -0.58 19.42
C ARG A 142 -8.26 -1.70 19.05
N PRO A 143 -8.35 -2.24 17.82
CA PRO A 143 -7.38 -3.21 17.36
C PRO A 143 -5.99 -2.58 17.29
N HIS A 144 -4.95 -3.40 17.34
CA HIS A 144 -3.60 -2.91 17.10
C HIS A 144 -3.46 -2.38 15.67
N ILE A 145 -2.70 -1.31 15.47
CA ILE A 145 -2.44 -0.74 14.15
C ILE A 145 -0.93 -0.64 14.00
N THR A 146 -0.40 -1.19 12.92
CA THR A 146 0.97 -1.00 12.46
C THR A 146 0.91 -0.37 11.08
N PHE A 147 1.37 0.87 10.95
CA PHE A 147 1.29 1.66 9.74
C PHE A 147 2.69 1.94 9.19
N ILE A 148 2.98 1.36 8.03
CA ILE A 148 4.26 1.44 7.35
C ILE A 148 4.08 2.25 6.07
N VAL A 149 4.94 3.26 5.87
CA VAL A 149 5.08 3.92 4.59
C VAL A 149 6.14 3.21 3.76
N LEU A 150 5.76 2.86 2.53
CA LEU A 150 6.64 2.36 1.49
C LEU A 150 7.06 3.54 0.60
N THR A 151 8.36 3.69 0.38
CA THR A 151 8.88 4.60 -0.64
C THR A 151 9.77 3.83 -1.60
N LYS A 152 9.29 3.57 -2.83
CA LYS A 152 10.13 3.03 -3.91
C LYS A 152 10.95 4.12 -4.60
N MET A 153 10.42 5.34 -4.69
CA MET A 153 11.01 6.43 -5.47
C MET A 153 12.01 7.26 -4.65
N HIS A 154 13.24 6.78 -4.54
CA HIS A 154 14.37 7.51 -3.94
C HIS A 154 15.68 7.32 -4.72
N ASN A 155 16.71 8.09 -4.36
CA ASN A 155 18.00 8.11 -5.04
C ASN A 155 19.03 7.12 -4.48
N LEU A 156 18.84 6.61 -3.25
CA LEU A 156 19.73 5.62 -2.67
C LEU A 156 19.80 4.35 -3.54
N ARG A 157 21.02 3.86 -3.79
CA ARG A 157 21.33 2.59 -4.47
C ARG A 157 22.33 1.81 -3.63
N ILE A 158 22.15 0.49 -3.58
CA ILE A 158 22.96 -0.41 -2.77
C ILE A 158 23.72 -1.35 -3.71
N TYR A 159 25.03 -1.41 -3.52
CA TYR A 159 25.94 -2.20 -4.33
C TYR A 159 26.61 -3.28 -3.49
N LYS A 160 26.94 -4.41 -4.13
CA LYS A 160 27.87 -5.36 -3.53
C LYS A 160 29.26 -4.73 -3.44
N LYS A 161 30.02 -5.11 -2.41
CA LYS A 161 31.41 -4.65 -2.25
C LYS A 161 32.28 -5.06 -3.46
N ASN A 162 32.06 -6.27 -3.96
CA ASN A 162 32.74 -6.82 -5.12
C ASN A 162 31.72 -7.04 -6.23
N ILE A 163 31.95 -6.43 -7.39
CA ILE A 163 31.11 -6.57 -8.59
C ILE A 163 32.07 -6.96 -9.73
N HIS A 164 31.79 -8.08 -10.39
CA HIS A 164 32.63 -8.55 -11.49
C HIS A 164 32.00 -8.21 -12.84
N LYS A 165 32.82 -7.71 -13.78
CA LYS A 165 32.33 -7.29 -15.10
C LYS A 165 31.71 -8.44 -15.91
N GLN A 166 32.15 -9.68 -15.68
CA GLN A 166 31.60 -10.86 -16.37
C GLN A 166 30.24 -11.33 -15.82
N GLU A 167 29.84 -10.84 -14.65
CA GLU A 167 28.58 -11.24 -14.02
C GLU A 167 27.37 -10.57 -14.68
N ARG A 168 26.24 -11.28 -14.71
CA ARG A 168 24.95 -10.71 -15.13
C ARG A 168 24.42 -9.75 -14.07
N ALA A 169 23.50 -8.85 -14.43
CA ALA A 169 22.91 -7.90 -13.48
C ALA A 169 22.32 -8.57 -12.22
N ALA A 170 21.70 -9.74 -12.35
CA ALA A 170 21.18 -10.50 -11.20
C ALA A 170 22.27 -10.96 -10.21
N GLN A 171 23.49 -11.18 -10.70
CA GLN A 171 24.66 -11.52 -9.90
C GLN A 171 25.38 -10.27 -9.39
N GLN A 172 25.37 -9.16 -10.14
CA GLN A 172 26.00 -7.90 -9.73
C GLN A 172 25.19 -7.16 -8.64
N ASN A 173 23.87 -7.29 -8.64
CA ASN A 173 22.99 -6.67 -7.64
C ASN A 173 22.97 -7.45 -6.31
N ILE A 174 22.55 -6.77 -5.25
CA ILE A 174 22.30 -7.41 -3.94
C ILE A 174 21.26 -8.54 -4.06
N LYS A 175 21.42 -9.57 -3.22
CA LYS A 175 20.53 -10.75 -3.27
C LYS A 175 19.11 -10.39 -2.81
N PRO A 176 18.07 -11.08 -3.31
CA PRO A 176 16.75 -11.07 -2.69
C PRO A 176 16.83 -11.41 -1.19
N GLY A 177 16.01 -10.76 -0.37
CA GLY A 177 16.02 -10.89 1.09
C GLY A 177 17.12 -10.09 1.79
N THR A 178 17.83 -9.21 1.09
CA THR A 178 18.81 -8.32 1.73
C THR A 178 18.08 -7.20 2.47
N VAL A 179 18.38 -7.03 3.76
CA VAL A 179 17.86 -5.93 4.58
C VAL A 179 18.97 -5.00 5.05
N ILE A 180 18.64 -3.70 5.05
CA ILE A 180 19.46 -2.67 5.66
C ILE A 180 18.60 -1.87 6.63
N ASP A 181 18.82 -2.10 7.92
CA ASP A 181 18.13 -1.52 9.07
C ASP A 181 19.07 -0.69 9.96
N LYS A 182 20.32 -0.47 9.52
CA LYS A 182 21.37 0.20 10.30
C LYS A 182 22.22 1.13 9.43
N HIS A 183 22.75 2.17 10.07
CA HIS A 183 23.71 3.17 9.55
C HIS A 183 23.19 4.09 8.43
N VAL A 184 22.50 3.55 7.43
CA VAL A 184 22.00 4.29 6.26
C VAL A 184 20.48 4.43 6.25
N VAL A 185 19.89 4.41 7.45
CA VAL A 185 18.45 4.56 7.70
C VAL A 185 18.21 5.80 8.55
N ASN A 186 16.96 6.25 8.63
CA ASN A 186 16.57 7.32 9.53
C ASN A 186 17.05 7.03 10.98
N PRO A 187 17.74 7.97 11.66
CA PRO A 187 18.26 7.75 13.01
C PRO A 187 17.18 7.81 14.10
N VAL A 188 16.00 8.36 13.80
CA VAL A 188 14.90 8.58 14.76
C VAL A 188 13.74 7.62 14.50
N LEU A 189 13.35 7.46 13.23
CA LEU A 189 12.24 6.59 12.84
C LEU A 189 12.73 5.16 12.60
N SER A 190 11.91 4.18 12.99
CA SER A 190 12.17 2.78 12.65
C SER A 190 12.02 2.58 11.14
N GLU A 191 13.14 2.49 10.44
CA GLU A 191 13.21 2.44 8.99
C GLU A 191 14.14 1.32 8.52
N PHE A 192 13.77 0.66 7.43
CA PHE A 192 14.62 -0.34 6.78
C PHE A 192 14.45 -0.32 5.26
N TYR A 193 15.51 -0.71 4.57
CA TYR A 193 15.50 -1.03 3.15
C TYR A 193 15.42 -2.54 2.98
N LEU A 194 14.56 -3.02 2.08
CA LEU A 194 14.42 -4.45 1.81
C LEU A 194 14.41 -4.71 0.30
N ASN A 195 15.39 -5.47 -0.17
CA ASN A 195 15.41 -5.93 -1.56
C ASN A 195 14.78 -7.31 -1.67
N SER A 196 13.50 -7.39 -2.02
CA SER A 196 12.78 -8.67 -2.14
C SER A 196 12.97 -9.41 -3.46
N HIS A 197 13.48 -8.75 -4.51
CA HIS A 197 13.45 -9.26 -5.88
C HIS A 197 14.84 -9.45 -6.48
N SER A 198 14.90 -10.30 -7.52
CA SER A 198 16.07 -10.43 -8.37
C SER A 198 16.04 -9.35 -9.45
N THR A 199 17.12 -8.59 -9.59
CA THR A 199 17.23 -7.53 -10.60
C THR A 199 17.82 -8.08 -11.89
N PHE A 200 16.98 -8.23 -12.92
CA PHE A 200 17.42 -8.79 -14.21
C PHE A 200 18.18 -7.80 -15.08
N GLN A 201 17.96 -6.51 -14.89
CA GLN A 201 18.59 -5.45 -15.68
C GLN A 201 18.83 -4.20 -14.83
N GLY A 202 19.96 -3.54 -15.07
CA GLY A 202 20.34 -2.30 -14.38
C GLY A 202 20.63 -2.50 -12.90
N THR A 203 20.44 -1.44 -12.12
CA THR A 203 20.70 -1.41 -10.67
C THR A 203 19.39 -1.52 -9.89
N ALA A 204 19.37 -2.39 -8.88
CA ALA A 204 18.23 -2.62 -8.01
C ALA A 204 17.79 -1.32 -7.32
N LYS A 205 16.52 -0.96 -7.50
CA LYS A 205 15.87 0.09 -6.69
C LYS A 205 15.24 -0.59 -5.48
N THR A 206 15.96 -0.57 -4.36
CA THR A 206 15.57 -1.24 -3.12
C THR A 206 14.58 -0.37 -2.35
N PRO A 207 13.30 -0.75 -2.21
CA PRO A 207 12.32 0.07 -1.50
C PRO A 207 12.71 0.30 -0.04
N ARG A 208 12.32 1.48 0.44
CA ARG A 208 12.42 1.89 1.83
C ARG A 208 11.08 1.72 2.53
N TYR A 209 11.09 1.24 3.76
CA TYR A 209 9.93 1.05 4.61
C TYR A 209 10.16 1.80 5.91
N THR A 210 9.25 2.70 6.26
CA THR A 210 9.35 3.55 7.45
C THR A 210 8.10 3.32 8.30
N LEU A 211 8.29 2.89 9.55
CA LEU A 211 7.20 2.74 10.51
C LEU A 211 6.78 4.13 10.99
N LEU A 212 5.55 4.53 10.69
CA LEU A 212 5.01 5.84 11.10
C LEU A 212 4.15 5.76 12.35
N PHE A 213 3.41 4.65 12.53
CA PHE A 213 2.53 4.49 13.69
C PHE A 213 2.49 3.01 14.08
N ASP A 214 2.63 2.72 15.38
CA ASP A 214 2.47 1.37 15.89
C ASP A 214 1.88 1.35 17.30
N THR A 215 0.87 0.51 17.50
CA THR A 215 0.33 0.19 18.84
C THR A 215 0.59 -1.25 19.25
N SER A 216 1.12 -2.09 18.35
CA SER A 216 1.41 -3.51 18.64
C SER A 216 2.78 -3.74 19.27
N LYS A 217 3.69 -2.76 19.17
CA LYS A 217 5.12 -2.88 19.49
C LYS A 217 5.77 -4.01 18.67
N MET A 218 5.47 -4.05 17.37
CA MET A 218 5.98 -5.07 16.47
C MET A 218 7.50 -4.94 16.33
N GLU A 219 8.20 -6.06 16.48
CA GLU A 219 9.65 -6.11 16.31
C GLU A 219 10.05 -5.86 14.85
N ALA A 220 11.21 -5.21 14.66
CA ALA A 220 11.70 -4.90 13.31
C ALA A 220 11.91 -6.16 12.45
N ASP A 221 12.46 -7.23 13.03
CA ASP A 221 12.68 -8.52 12.34
C ASP A 221 11.34 -9.13 11.87
N GLU A 222 10.26 -8.94 12.63
CA GLU A 222 8.92 -9.43 12.29
C GLU A 222 8.30 -8.62 11.15
N MET A 223 8.36 -7.29 11.21
CA MET A 223 7.91 -6.41 10.12
C MET A 223 8.64 -6.73 8.81
N GLN A 224 9.96 -6.89 8.87
CA GLN A 224 10.78 -7.25 7.71
C GLN A 224 10.37 -8.60 7.13
N GLY A 225 10.11 -9.60 7.99
CA GLY A 225 9.62 -10.92 7.59
C GLY A 225 8.26 -10.87 6.90
N ILE A 226 7.29 -10.14 7.46
CA ILE A 226 5.94 -9.95 6.87
C ILE A 226 6.05 -9.30 5.49
N VAL A 227 6.74 -8.16 5.40
CA VAL A 227 6.90 -7.42 4.14
C VAL A 227 7.59 -8.27 3.08
N HIS A 228 8.61 -9.04 3.48
CA HIS A 228 9.31 -9.94 2.56
C HIS A 228 8.40 -11.08 2.09
N ALA A 229 7.68 -11.75 3.00
CA ALA A 229 6.75 -12.83 2.66
C ALA A 229 5.63 -12.35 1.71
N LEU A 230 5.09 -11.15 1.94
CA LEU A 230 4.08 -10.55 1.06
C LEU A 230 4.58 -10.30 -0.36
N ALA A 231 5.89 -10.17 -0.59
CA ALA A 231 6.47 -10.02 -1.92
C ALA A 231 6.44 -11.32 -2.75
N TYR A 232 6.28 -12.49 -2.11
CA TYR A 232 6.12 -13.78 -2.78
C TYR A 232 4.65 -14.12 -3.08
N ASN A 233 3.69 -13.40 -2.48
CA ASN A 233 2.26 -13.71 -2.62
C ASN A 233 1.62 -13.15 -3.92
N PHE A 234 2.43 -12.76 -4.90
CA PHE A 234 1.93 -12.11 -6.11
C PHE A 234 1.54 -13.15 -7.16
N GLN A 235 0.27 -13.57 -7.13
CA GLN A 235 -0.28 -14.70 -7.91
C GLN A 235 -0.12 -14.64 -9.44
N ILE A 236 0.37 -13.53 -10.02
CA ILE A 236 0.58 -13.40 -11.47
C ILE A 236 1.93 -13.96 -11.90
N VAL A 237 2.93 -13.95 -11.03
CA VAL A 237 4.29 -14.40 -11.37
C VAL A 237 4.82 -15.36 -10.30
N ASN A 238 5.53 -16.41 -10.73
CA ASN A 238 6.15 -17.37 -9.82
C ASN A 238 7.51 -16.89 -9.31
N MET A 239 7.62 -15.61 -8.94
CA MET A 239 8.86 -14.99 -8.45
C MET A 239 8.52 -13.88 -7.46
N ALA A 240 9.44 -13.58 -6.54
CA ALA A 240 9.30 -12.43 -5.66
C ALA A 240 9.35 -11.12 -6.45
N ILE A 241 8.37 -10.25 -6.20
CA ILE A 241 8.30 -8.91 -6.77
C ILE A 241 8.98 -7.88 -5.87
N SER A 242 9.25 -6.68 -6.41
CA SER A 242 9.99 -5.65 -5.67
C SER A 242 9.23 -5.07 -4.49
N LEU A 243 7.89 -5.10 -4.54
CA LEU A 243 6.99 -4.49 -3.55
C LEU A 243 6.06 -5.58 -2.97
N PRO A 244 5.47 -5.38 -1.79
CA PRO A 244 4.47 -6.30 -1.25
C PRO A 244 3.27 -6.42 -2.19
N SER A 245 2.76 -7.64 -2.37
CA SER A 245 1.59 -7.91 -3.21
C SER A 245 0.39 -6.99 -2.96
N PRO A 246 -0.05 -6.72 -1.72
CA PRO A 246 -1.19 -5.83 -1.48
C PRO A 246 -0.94 -4.40 -2.00
N VAL A 247 0.29 -3.89 -1.91
CA VAL A 247 0.63 -2.56 -2.43
C VAL A 247 0.57 -2.55 -3.96
N VAL A 248 1.09 -3.58 -4.62
CA VAL A 248 1.03 -3.67 -6.09
C VAL A 248 -0.41 -3.75 -6.59
N ILE A 249 -1.27 -4.51 -5.90
CA ILE A 249 -2.70 -4.57 -6.22
C ILE A 249 -3.33 -3.20 -6.02
N ALA A 250 -3.11 -2.55 -4.87
CA ALA A 250 -3.64 -1.21 -4.57
C ALA A 250 -3.24 -0.18 -5.65
N SER A 251 -1.96 -0.16 -6.05
CA SER A 251 -1.47 0.73 -7.10
C SER A 251 -2.14 0.49 -8.47
N ARG A 252 -2.33 -0.77 -8.84
CA ARG A 252 -3.07 -1.12 -10.07
C ARG A 252 -4.54 -0.68 -9.99
N MET A 253 -5.17 -0.81 -8.83
CA MET A 253 -6.55 -0.35 -8.63
C MET A 253 -6.66 1.17 -8.70
N ALA A 254 -5.73 1.90 -8.08
CA ALA A 254 -5.67 3.36 -8.17
C ALA A 254 -5.52 3.81 -9.64
N LYS A 255 -4.57 3.20 -10.36
CA LYS A 255 -4.37 3.45 -11.80
C LYS A 255 -5.63 3.13 -12.60
N ARG A 256 -6.29 2.01 -12.33
CA ARG A 256 -7.53 1.62 -13.01
C ARG A 256 -8.66 2.61 -12.78
N GLY A 257 -8.88 3.04 -11.55
CA GLY A 257 -9.88 4.07 -11.25
C GLY A 257 -9.57 5.38 -11.97
N ARG A 258 -8.29 5.76 -12.08
CA ARG A 258 -7.87 6.92 -12.87
C ARG A 258 -8.16 6.73 -14.36
N CYS A 259 -7.86 5.56 -14.94
CA CYS A 259 -8.20 5.25 -16.33
C CYS A 259 -9.71 5.30 -16.57
N ASN A 260 -10.53 4.79 -15.65
CA ASN A 260 -11.98 4.84 -15.77
C ASN A 260 -12.51 6.28 -15.71
N TYR A 261 -11.94 7.12 -14.83
CA TYR A 261 -12.26 8.55 -14.80
C TYR A 261 -11.92 9.23 -16.12
N VAL A 262 -10.72 8.97 -16.66
CA VAL A 262 -10.27 9.55 -17.93
C VAL A 262 -11.12 9.07 -19.10
N ALA A 263 -11.50 7.80 -19.14
CA ALA A 263 -12.37 7.26 -20.19
C ALA A 263 -13.77 7.89 -20.17
N MET A 264 -14.30 8.23 -18.99
CA MET A 264 -15.64 8.81 -18.84
C MET A 264 -15.68 10.32 -19.03
N PHE A 265 -14.59 11.03 -18.70
CA PHE A 265 -14.59 12.49 -18.65
C PHE A 265 -13.45 13.17 -19.42
N GLY A 266 -12.61 12.41 -20.11
CA GLY A 266 -11.37 12.90 -20.69
C GLY A 266 -10.25 13.09 -19.66
N ASP A 267 -9.05 13.34 -20.16
CA ASP A 267 -7.86 13.60 -19.34
C ASP A 267 -7.73 15.08 -18.92
N GLY A 268 -8.64 15.94 -19.39
CA GLY A 268 -8.63 17.39 -19.20
C GLY A 268 -7.82 18.15 -20.25
N SER A 269 -7.19 17.48 -21.22
CA SER A 269 -6.41 18.10 -22.30
C SER A 269 -7.29 18.51 -23.51
N GLU A 270 -8.40 17.79 -23.73
CA GLU A 270 -9.38 18.12 -24.78
C GLU A 270 -10.53 18.94 -24.18
N SER A 271 -10.27 20.23 -23.92
CA SER A 271 -11.36 21.19 -23.70
C SER A 271 -11.88 21.67 -25.06
N SER A 272 -12.92 21.00 -25.58
CA SER A 272 -13.92 21.70 -26.40
C SER A 272 -15.05 22.13 -25.49
N ASP A 273 -15.38 23.41 -25.56
CA ASP A 273 -16.43 24.09 -24.81
C ASP A 273 -17.69 23.26 -24.61
N ASN A 274 -18.12 23.12 -23.35
CA ASN A 274 -19.45 23.59 -22.97
C ASN A 274 -19.57 23.74 -21.45
N GLY A 275 -19.96 24.94 -21.06
CA GLY A 275 -20.07 25.37 -19.67
C GLY A 275 -20.94 24.45 -18.82
N LYS A 276 -20.31 23.88 -17.81
CA LYS A 276 -20.82 23.68 -16.45
C LYS A 276 -19.63 23.22 -15.61
N ASN A 277 -19.12 24.10 -14.75
CA ASN A 277 -18.28 23.70 -13.63
C ASN A 277 -19.14 22.91 -12.64
N ASN A 278 -19.54 21.70 -13.04
CA ASN A 278 -20.15 20.75 -12.13
C ASN A 278 -18.98 20.14 -11.36
N GLU A 279 -18.76 20.63 -10.14
CA GLU A 279 -17.96 19.93 -9.16
C GLU A 279 -18.39 18.45 -9.17
N LYS A 280 -17.49 17.55 -9.58
CA LYS A 280 -17.86 16.16 -9.77
C LYS A 280 -18.06 15.54 -8.41
N ASP A 281 -19.28 15.09 -8.14
CA ASP A 281 -19.61 14.46 -6.88
C ASP A 281 -18.90 13.10 -6.76
N ALA A 282 -17.95 13.03 -5.83
CA ALA A 282 -17.21 11.82 -5.53
C ALA A 282 -18.15 10.69 -5.07
N VAL A 283 -19.27 11.01 -4.41
CA VAL A 283 -20.24 10.02 -3.94
C VAL A 283 -20.89 9.32 -5.12
N GLU A 284 -21.41 10.08 -6.09
CA GLU A 284 -22.04 9.51 -7.28
C GLU A 284 -21.05 8.73 -8.15
N LEU A 285 -19.82 9.24 -8.31
CA LEU A 285 -18.77 8.51 -9.05
C LEU A 285 -18.40 7.19 -8.38
N ASN A 286 -18.32 7.16 -7.06
CA ASN A 286 -18.08 5.92 -6.33
C ASN A 286 -19.24 4.94 -6.53
N LYS A 287 -20.49 5.40 -6.53
CA LYS A 287 -21.65 4.55 -6.84
C LYS A 287 -21.60 3.98 -8.26
N GLN A 288 -21.27 4.81 -9.24
CA GLN A 288 -21.29 4.43 -10.66
C GLN A 288 -20.09 3.58 -11.07
N LEU A 289 -18.87 3.98 -10.69
CA LEU A 289 -17.64 3.43 -11.23
C LEU A 289 -16.86 2.56 -10.25
N SER A 290 -16.96 2.76 -8.93
CA SER A 290 -16.24 1.88 -7.99
C SER A 290 -16.87 0.48 -7.97
N TYR A 291 -16.18 -0.47 -7.33
CA TYR A 291 -16.70 -1.83 -7.15
C TYR A 291 -17.53 -1.99 -5.88
N ILE A 292 -17.67 -0.94 -5.06
CA ILE A 292 -18.34 -1.00 -3.77
C ILE A 292 -19.84 -1.28 -3.96
N ASN A 293 -20.39 -2.18 -3.15
CA ASN A 293 -21.75 -2.70 -3.22
C ASN A 293 -22.11 -3.36 -4.56
N LYS A 294 -21.14 -3.94 -5.27
CA LYS A 294 -21.35 -4.61 -6.56
C LYS A 294 -20.86 -6.06 -6.52
N PRO A 295 -21.34 -6.94 -7.43
CA PRO A 295 -20.91 -8.33 -7.47
C PRO A 295 -19.38 -8.53 -7.55
N LEU A 296 -18.66 -7.57 -8.13
CA LEU A 296 -17.21 -7.61 -8.27
C LEU A 296 -16.42 -7.19 -7.02
N GLU A 297 -17.08 -6.65 -5.99
CA GLU A 297 -16.42 -6.09 -4.80
C GLU A 297 -15.57 -7.12 -4.05
N VAL A 298 -16.11 -8.33 -3.94
CA VAL A 298 -15.47 -9.47 -3.24
C VAL A 298 -14.72 -10.39 -4.20
N VAL A 299 -14.63 -10.01 -5.48
CA VAL A 299 -13.96 -10.80 -6.51
C VAL A 299 -12.56 -10.24 -6.72
N ARG A 300 -11.56 -11.13 -6.67
CA ARG A 300 -10.22 -10.77 -7.13
C ARG A 300 -10.23 -10.81 -8.64
N PHE A 301 -9.97 -9.67 -9.27
CA PHE A 301 -9.69 -9.60 -10.70
C PHE A 301 -8.33 -8.96 -10.91
N ASN A 302 -7.64 -9.41 -11.95
CA ASN A 302 -6.39 -8.79 -12.35
C ASN A 302 -6.74 -7.49 -13.07
N ALA A 303 -6.36 -6.36 -12.46
CA ALA A 303 -6.31 -5.06 -13.11
C ALA A 303 -4.98 -4.88 -13.84
#